data_AF-A0A7X5WT61-F1
#
_entry.id   AF-A0A7X5WT61-F1
#
_cell.length_a   1.000
_cell.length_b   1.000
_cell.length_c   1.000
_cell.angle_alpha   90.00
_cell.angle_beta   90.00
_cell.angle_gamma   90.00
#
_symmetry.space_group_name_H-M   'P 1'
#
loop_
_entity.id
_entity.type
_entity.pdbx_description
1 polymer ?
#
loop_
_entity_poly.entity_id
_entity_poly.type
_entity_poly.pdbx_seq_one_letter_code
_entity_poly.pdbx_strand_id
1 'polypeptide(L)'
;MIGDLNAEIDEARIRTLTDAGFVDTHLAAGNPECPPEGGTNCTSGIGGDTDLDGLDIADQTLRSRIDFVLARPPDGCQLVVDVDDADGDGTHTGLWANEPLPEPIGGLYWPSDHAGIQADVGVDCG
;
A
#
# COMPACT_ATOMS: atom_id res chain seq x y z
N MET A 1 -4.67 11.75 -1.36
CA MET A 1 -5.69 10.85 -1.93
C MET A 1 -5.36 9.46 -1.44
N ILE A 2 -6.35 8.73 -0.93
CA ILE A 2 -6.15 7.40 -0.34
C ILE A 2 -7.23 6.48 -0.87
N GLY A 3 -6.86 5.27 -1.31
CA GLY A 3 -7.81 4.20 -1.57
C GLY A 3 -7.36 3.19 -2.61
N ASP A 4 -8.20 2.18 -2.79
CA ASP A 4 -8.14 1.23 -3.90
C ASP A 4 -8.51 1.96 -5.20
N LEU A 5 -7.54 2.05 -6.09
CA LEU A 5 -7.69 2.67 -7.40
C LEU A 5 -7.87 1.66 -8.53
N ASN A 6 -7.89 0.35 -8.25
CA ASN A 6 -8.06 -0.72 -9.25
C ASN A 6 -7.22 -0.49 -10.51
N ALA A 7 -5.96 -0.07 -10.31
CA ALA A 7 -5.03 0.27 -11.38
C ALA A 7 -3.59 0.25 -10.84
N GLU A 8 -2.65 -0.30 -11.59
CA GLU A 8 -1.23 -0.28 -11.25
C GLU A 8 -0.58 1.10 -11.48
N ILE A 9 0.61 1.31 -10.89
CA ILE A 9 1.31 2.62 -10.90
C ILE A 9 1.57 3.17 -12.31
N ASP A 10 1.69 2.29 -13.30
CA ASP A 10 2.00 2.64 -14.67
C ASP A 10 0.75 2.77 -15.55
N GLU A 11 -0.45 2.57 -15.00
CA GLU A 11 -1.69 2.78 -15.72
C GLU A 11 -2.05 4.26 -15.83
N ALA A 12 -2.78 4.61 -16.90
CA ALA A 12 -3.13 6.01 -17.19
C ALA A 12 -3.87 6.71 -16.05
N ARG A 13 -4.66 5.96 -15.27
CA ARG A 13 -5.40 6.47 -14.10
C ARG A 13 -4.44 7.03 -13.05
N ILE A 14 -3.40 6.27 -12.72
CA ILE A 14 -2.42 6.68 -11.71
C ILE A 14 -1.47 7.73 -12.28
N ARG A 15 -1.00 7.55 -13.53
CA ARG A 15 -0.14 8.52 -14.22
C ARG A 15 -0.75 9.93 -14.26
N THR A 16 -2.06 10.04 -14.48
CA THR A 16 -2.75 11.35 -14.48
C THR A 16 -2.59 12.08 -13.14
N LEU A 17 -2.59 11.34 -12.01
CA LEU A 17 -2.41 11.91 -10.68
C LEU A 17 -0.95 12.28 -10.44
N THR A 18 -0.01 11.43 -10.82
CA THR A 18 1.42 11.71 -10.65
C THR A 18 1.86 12.89 -11.53
N ASP A 19 1.35 12.99 -12.75
CA ASP A 19 1.60 14.11 -13.66
C ASP A 19 1.02 15.44 -13.11
N ALA A 20 -0.02 15.36 -12.26
CA ALA A 20 -0.58 16.51 -11.54
C ALA A 20 0.17 16.87 -10.25
N GLY A 21 1.34 16.26 -10.01
CA GLY A 21 2.24 16.52 -8.90
C GLY A 21 1.95 15.72 -7.64
N PHE A 22 1.08 14.71 -7.69
CA PHE A 22 0.96 13.78 -6.57
C PHE A 22 2.15 12.81 -6.53
N VAL A 23 2.70 12.63 -5.35
CA VAL A 23 3.78 11.71 -5.02
C VAL A 23 3.17 10.43 -4.47
N ASP A 24 3.62 9.29 -4.99
CA ASP A 24 3.37 7.98 -4.40
C ASP A 24 4.21 7.83 -3.13
N THR A 25 3.58 7.82 -1.96
CA THR A 25 4.32 7.80 -0.69
C THR A 25 5.03 6.46 -0.48
N HIS A 26 4.49 5.35 -0.98
CA HIS A 26 5.12 4.03 -0.86
C HIS A 26 6.47 4.02 -1.59
N LEU A 27 6.50 4.49 -2.84
CA LEU A 27 7.74 4.58 -3.61
C LEU A 27 8.67 5.68 -3.08
N ALA A 28 8.13 6.80 -2.60
CA ALA A 28 8.93 7.87 -2.01
C ALA A 28 9.60 7.45 -0.70
N ALA A 29 8.98 6.53 0.05
CA ALA A 29 9.56 5.86 1.20
C ALA A 29 10.63 4.82 0.80
N GLY A 30 10.94 4.64 -0.50
CA GLY A 30 11.92 3.66 -0.95
C GLY A 30 11.44 2.21 -0.93
N ASN A 31 10.16 1.97 -0.61
CA ASN A 31 9.58 0.64 -0.73
C ASN A 31 9.45 0.29 -2.23
N PRO A 32 9.87 -0.92 -2.67
CA PRO A 32 9.72 -1.34 -4.05
C PRO A 32 8.25 -1.48 -4.48
N GLU A 33 8.03 -1.45 -5.79
CA GLU A 33 6.77 -1.88 -6.38
C GLU A 33 6.49 -3.38 -6.09
N CYS A 34 5.22 -3.77 -6.14
CA CYS A 34 4.80 -5.18 -6.12
C CYS A 34 5.52 -5.96 -7.23
N PRO A 35 6.20 -7.08 -6.91
CA PRO A 35 6.91 -7.88 -7.90
C PRO A 35 5.93 -8.63 -8.82
N PRO A 36 6.33 -8.97 -10.06
CA PRO A 36 5.44 -9.66 -11.02
C PRO A 36 4.88 -11.00 -10.52
N GLU A 37 5.62 -11.70 -9.66
CA GLU A 37 5.19 -12.96 -9.03
C GLU A 37 4.18 -12.76 -7.88
N GLY A 38 3.95 -11.54 -7.43
CA GLY A 38 3.21 -11.22 -6.20
C GLY A 38 4.04 -11.38 -4.93
N GLY A 39 3.49 -10.97 -3.79
CA GLY A 39 4.13 -11.05 -2.48
C GLY A 39 4.31 -9.70 -1.82
N THR A 40 5.53 -9.47 -1.33
CA THR A 40 5.89 -8.23 -0.63
C THR A 40 5.54 -7.01 -1.47
N ASN A 41 5.06 -5.94 -0.83
CA ASN A 41 4.62 -4.68 -1.45
C ASN A 41 3.35 -4.75 -2.31
N CYS A 42 2.75 -5.92 -2.50
CA CYS A 42 1.43 -6.04 -3.11
C CYS A 42 0.35 -5.72 -2.08
N THR A 43 -0.75 -5.11 -2.51
CA THR A 43 -1.84 -4.67 -1.65
C THR A 43 -3.15 -5.39 -1.92
N SER A 44 -3.28 -6.14 -3.02
CA SER A 44 -4.51 -6.85 -3.37
C SER A 44 -4.20 -8.19 -4.05
N GLY A 45 -5.19 -9.07 -4.14
CA GLY A 45 -5.16 -10.26 -5.00
C GLY A 45 -5.22 -11.60 -4.28
N ILE A 46 -5.59 -11.63 -2.99
CA ILE A 46 -6.03 -12.86 -2.34
C ILE A 46 -7.51 -13.02 -2.65
N GLY A 47 -7.95 -14.11 -3.28
CA GLY A 47 -9.34 -14.18 -3.69
C GLY A 47 -9.67 -15.31 -4.66
N GLY A 48 -10.97 -15.50 -4.87
CA GLY A 48 -11.57 -16.39 -5.87
C GLY A 48 -12.85 -15.77 -6.44
N ASP A 49 -13.83 -16.61 -6.76
CA ASP A 49 -15.08 -16.14 -7.39
C ASP A 49 -16.05 -15.51 -6.36
N THR A 50 -15.80 -15.66 -5.06
CA THR A 50 -16.64 -15.13 -3.97
C THR A 50 -15.85 -14.29 -2.96
N ASP A 51 -16.58 -13.44 -2.20
CA ASP A 51 -16.04 -12.42 -1.29
C ASP A 51 -15.08 -12.93 -0.20
N LEU A 52 -15.11 -14.23 0.14
CA LEU A 52 -14.24 -14.81 1.17
C LEU A 52 -13.27 -15.87 0.64
N ASP A 53 -13.33 -16.15 -0.67
CA ASP A 53 -12.55 -17.23 -1.26
C ASP A 53 -11.05 -17.02 -1.03
N GLY A 54 -10.37 -18.02 -0.50
CA GLY A 54 -8.93 -17.97 -0.28
C GLY A 54 -8.50 -17.24 0.98
N LEU A 55 -9.36 -16.46 1.64
CA LEU A 55 -9.02 -15.84 2.94
C LEU A 55 -8.82 -16.87 4.05
N ASP A 56 -9.36 -18.09 3.86
CA ASP A 56 -9.19 -19.27 4.71
C ASP A 56 -7.95 -20.12 4.39
N ILE A 57 -7.11 -19.69 3.45
CA ILE A 57 -5.85 -20.36 3.06
C ILE A 57 -4.66 -19.48 3.45
N ALA A 58 -3.88 -19.93 4.45
CA ALA A 58 -2.71 -19.20 4.95
C ALA A 58 -1.67 -18.90 3.86
N ASP A 59 -1.38 -19.89 3.00
CA ASP A 59 -0.32 -19.84 1.99
C ASP A 59 -0.68 -18.98 0.74
N GLN A 60 -1.76 -18.21 0.80
CA GLN A 60 -2.08 -17.25 -0.25
C GLN A 60 -1.09 -16.09 -0.31
N THR A 61 -1.13 -15.36 -1.41
CA THR A 61 -0.20 -14.27 -1.66
C THR A 61 -0.88 -13.19 -2.49
N LEU A 62 -0.74 -11.92 -2.06
CA LEU A 62 -1.18 -10.73 -2.79
C LEU A 62 -0.42 -10.61 -4.12
N ARG A 63 -1.04 -10.07 -5.16
CA ARG A 63 -0.56 -10.15 -6.56
C ARG A 63 -0.35 -8.81 -7.23
N SER A 64 -0.95 -7.74 -6.73
CA SER A 64 -0.86 -6.41 -7.34
C SER A 64 -0.84 -5.32 -6.28
N ARG A 65 -0.25 -4.15 -6.61
CA ARG A 65 -0.38 -2.94 -5.81
C ARG A 65 -1.35 -1.97 -6.51
N ILE A 66 -2.56 -1.90 -5.98
CA ILE A 66 -3.64 -1.07 -6.51
C ILE A 66 -4.22 -0.11 -5.47
N ASP A 67 -3.75 -0.20 -4.22
CA ASP A 67 -4.10 0.68 -3.13
C ASP A 67 -2.97 1.69 -2.93
N PHE A 68 -3.31 2.98 -2.94
CA PHE A 68 -2.31 4.04 -2.88
C PHE A 68 -2.62 5.08 -1.82
N VAL A 69 -1.56 5.58 -1.17
CA VAL A 69 -1.54 6.90 -0.57
C VAL A 69 -0.74 7.82 -1.50
N LEU A 70 -1.45 8.76 -2.13
CA LEU A 70 -0.85 9.77 -3.00
C LEU A 70 -0.94 11.13 -2.32
N ALA A 71 0.20 11.80 -2.13
CA ALA A 71 0.29 13.08 -1.42
C ALA A 71 0.90 14.16 -2.30
N ARG A 72 0.45 15.41 -2.14
CA ARG A 72 1.03 16.55 -2.86
C ARG A 72 1.30 17.67 -1.85
N PRO A 73 2.56 18.11 -1.67
CA PRO A 73 2.85 19.23 -0.79
C PRO A 73 2.33 20.54 -1.40
N PRO A 74 2.10 21.59 -0.58
CA PRO A 74 1.86 22.93 -1.09
C PRO A 74 3.03 23.45 -1.95
N ASP A 75 2.74 24.41 -2.83
CA ASP A 75 3.76 25.08 -3.63
C ASP A 75 4.85 25.70 -2.74
N GLY A 76 6.11 25.40 -3.06
CA GLY A 76 7.27 25.88 -2.28
C GLY A 76 7.64 25.00 -1.08
N CYS A 77 6.88 23.93 -0.81
CA CYS A 77 7.22 22.95 0.21
C CYS A 77 7.60 21.59 -0.41
N GLN A 78 8.36 20.81 0.34
CA GLN A 78 8.72 19.43 0.04
C GLN A 78 7.88 18.47 0.88
N LEU A 79 7.44 17.37 0.28
CA LEU A 79 6.86 16.26 1.01
C LEU A 79 8.01 15.49 1.69
N VAL A 80 7.91 15.33 3.00
CA VAL A 80 8.75 14.41 3.76
C VAL A 80 7.94 13.13 3.92
N VAL A 81 8.55 11.99 3.61
CA VAL A 81 7.92 10.67 3.80
C VAL A 81 8.86 9.85 4.67
N ASP A 82 8.36 9.36 5.78
CA ASP A 82 9.17 8.51 6.64
C ASP A 82 9.21 7.08 6.09
N VAL A 83 10.43 6.55 5.97
CA VAL A 83 10.71 5.18 5.52
C VAL A 83 10.55 4.20 6.67
N ASP A 84 11.04 4.62 7.83
CA ASP A 84 10.99 3.89 9.09
C ASP A 84 10.21 4.77 10.09
N ASP A 85 10.59 4.73 11.35
CA ASP A 85 10.12 5.61 12.43
C ASP A 85 11.25 6.60 12.78
N ALA A 86 11.69 7.38 11.79
CA ALA A 86 12.86 8.25 11.91
C ALA A 86 12.59 9.45 12.85
N ASP A 87 11.34 9.85 13.02
CA ASP A 87 10.93 10.87 13.99
C ASP A 87 10.58 10.32 15.39
N GLY A 88 10.43 9.00 15.51
CA GLY A 88 10.27 8.27 16.76
C GLY A 88 8.85 8.30 17.35
N ASP A 89 7.83 8.54 16.51
CA ASP A 89 6.42 8.56 16.88
C ASP A 89 5.74 7.17 16.87
N GLY A 90 6.46 6.14 16.40
CA GLY A 90 6.02 4.75 16.33
C GLY A 90 5.30 4.39 15.04
N THR A 91 5.34 5.25 14.01
CA THR A 91 4.74 5.02 12.70
C THR A 91 5.81 4.96 11.60
N HIS A 92 5.46 4.36 10.46
CA HIS A 92 6.30 4.33 9.26
C HIS A 92 5.43 4.22 8.01
N THR A 93 6.00 4.47 6.83
CA THR A 93 5.32 4.22 5.54
C THR A 93 5.52 2.78 5.10
N GLY A 94 4.43 2.03 4.96
CA GLY A 94 4.50 0.61 4.61
C GLY A 94 3.12 -0.05 4.52
N LEU A 95 3.15 -1.39 4.50
CA LEU A 95 1.94 -2.20 4.52
C LEU A 95 1.61 -2.67 5.93
N TRP A 96 0.31 -2.81 6.22
CA TRP A 96 -0.20 -3.38 7.46
C TRP A 96 -1.13 -4.56 7.15
N ALA A 97 -1.09 -5.58 8.00
CA ALA A 97 -1.86 -6.82 7.83
C ALA A 97 -1.66 -7.50 6.46
N ASN A 98 -0.42 -7.44 5.94
CA ASN A 98 0.02 -8.03 4.68
C ASN A 98 0.64 -9.43 4.84
N GLU A 99 0.43 -10.07 5.98
CA GLU A 99 0.84 -11.44 6.29
C GLU A 99 -0.37 -12.21 6.86
N PRO A 100 -0.44 -13.53 6.65
CA PRO A 100 -1.50 -14.34 7.24
C PRO A 100 -1.35 -14.38 8.75
N LEU A 101 -2.47 -14.51 9.46
CA LEU A 101 -2.44 -14.84 10.88
C LEU A 101 -1.74 -16.19 11.10
N PRO A 102 -1.03 -16.38 12.22
CA PRO A 102 -0.46 -17.69 12.54
C PRO A 102 -1.52 -18.76 12.83
N GLU A 103 -2.69 -18.33 13.32
CA GLU A 103 -3.86 -19.17 13.60
C GLU A 103 -5.13 -18.46 13.11
N PRO A 104 -6.09 -19.18 12.52
CA PRO A 104 -7.25 -18.55 11.90
C PRO A 104 -8.24 -18.02 12.95
N ILE A 105 -8.82 -16.85 12.68
CA ILE A 105 -9.91 -16.26 13.48
C ILE A 105 -11.20 -16.33 12.65
N GLY A 106 -12.23 -16.99 13.17
CA GLY A 106 -13.46 -17.20 12.41
C GLY A 106 -13.28 -18.06 11.16
N GLY A 107 -12.20 -18.86 11.11
CA GLY A 107 -11.85 -19.68 9.94
C GLY A 107 -11.00 -18.96 8.89
N LEU A 108 -10.65 -17.69 9.10
CA LEU A 108 -9.88 -16.88 8.15
C LEU A 108 -8.46 -16.63 8.67
N TYR A 109 -7.48 -16.79 7.79
CA TYR A 109 -6.08 -16.41 8.01
C TYR A 109 -5.82 -14.97 7.58
N TRP A 110 -6.55 -14.48 6.58
CA TRP A 110 -6.42 -13.14 6.06
C TRP A 110 -7.63 -12.29 6.46
N PRO A 111 -7.42 -11.06 6.92
CA PRO A 111 -8.53 -10.18 7.32
C PRO A 111 -9.26 -9.56 6.12
N SER A 112 -8.62 -9.51 4.96
CA SER A 112 -9.15 -9.00 3.69
C SER A 112 -8.33 -9.58 2.54
N ASP A 113 -8.93 -9.57 1.36
CA ASP A 113 -8.30 -9.75 0.05
C ASP A 113 -7.28 -8.65 -0.29
N HIS A 114 -7.28 -7.56 0.49
CA HIS A 114 -6.33 -6.47 0.45
C HIS A 114 -5.50 -6.38 1.74
N ALA A 115 -4.27 -5.87 1.62
CA ALA A 115 -3.47 -5.38 2.73
C ALA A 115 -3.78 -3.89 2.99
N GLY A 116 -3.65 -3.48 4.24
CA GLY A 116 -3.68 -2.07 4.60
C GLY A 116 -2.44 -1.35 4.10
N ILE A 117 -2.61 -0.08 3.73
CA ILE A 117 -1.52 0.85 3.40
C ILE A 117 -1.42 1.92 4.48
N GLN A 118 -0.21 2.24 4.90
CA GLN A 118 0.10 3.28 5.86
C GLN A 118 1.13 4.24 5.25
N ALA A 119 0.97 5.53 5.52
CA ALA A 119 1.95 6.53 5.15
C ALA A 119 2.17 7.47 6.33
N ASP A 120 3.44 7.70 6.65
CA ASP A 120 3.86 8.77 7.53
C ASP A 120 4.44 9.90 6.68
N VAL A 121 3.83 11.07 6.81
CA VAL A 121 4.10 12.20 5.92
C VAL A 121 4.18 13.52 6.68
N GLY A 122 5.25 14.25 6.40
CA GLY A 122 5.48 15.62 6.82
C GLY A 122 5.57 16.58 5.65
N VAL A 123 5.70 17.87 5.97
CA VAL A 123 5.95 18.91 4.98
C VAL A 123 7.04 19.83 5.50
N ASP A 124 8.06 20.07 4.67
CA ASP A 124 9.12 21.04 4.93
C ASP A 124 8.99 22.21 3.94
N CYS A 125 8.95 23.44 4.44
CA CYS A 125 8.80 24.65 3.63
C CYS A 125 10.00 25.61 3.74
N GLY A 126 11.07 25.22 4.43
CA GLY A 126 12.23 26.06 4.75
C GLY A 126 12.11 26.86 6.05
#